data_AF-A0A7C1A5L3-F1
#
_entry.id   AF-A0A7C1A5L3-F1
#
_cell.length_a   1.000
_cell.length_b   1.000
_cell.length_c   1.000
_cell.angle_alpha   90.00
_cell.angle_beta   90.00
_cell.angle_gamma   90.00
#
_symmetry.space_group_name_H-M   'P 1'
#
loop_
_entity.id
_entity.type
_entity.pdbx_description
1 polymer ?
#
loop_
_entity_poly.entity_id
_entity_poly.type
_entity_poly.pdbx_seq_one_letter_code
_entity_poly.pdbx_strand_id
1 'polypeptide(L)'
;MKKERILAEPFRIKVIEPIKSISREERERKIKEAHYNVFNLRAEDIYIDLLTDSGTSAMSNKQWSAIMMGDESYAGARSFFRFKEAVQKVLGFKYVIPTHQGRPAESFLFKVLIKKGDIVPFNMPFDST
;
A
#
# COMPACT_ATOMS: atom_id res chain seq x y z
N MET A 1 -8.71 -28.82 20.67
CA MET A 1 -8.18 -27.77 19.77
C MET A 1 -6.69 -27.62 20.02
N LYS A 2 -5.82 -27.82 19.02
CA LYS A 2 -4.40 -27.50 19.16
C LYS A 2 -4.28 -25.97 19.26
N LYS A 3 -3.69 -25.44 20.33
CA LYS A 3 -3.34 -24.01 20.42
C LYS A 3 -2.34 -23.73 19.30
N GLU A 4 -2.72 -22.89 18.34
CA GLU A 4 -1.76 -22.32 17.39
C GLU A 4 -0.70 -21.56 18.18
N ARG A 5 0.56 -21.80 17.82
CA ARG A 5 1.70 -21.15 18.44
C ARG A 5 1.80 -19.74 17.87
N ILE A 6 1.48 -18.74 18.68
CA ILE A 6 1.74 -17.34 18.34
C ILE A 6 3.27 -17.15 18.37
N LEU A 7 3.86 -16.84 17.22
CA LEU A 7 5.29 -16.55 17.08
C LEU A 7 5.55 -15.09 17.46
N ALA A 8 6.71 -14.83 18.06
CA ALA A 8 7.17 -13.46 18.28
C ALA A 8 7.48 -12.79 16.93
N GLU A 9 7.32 -11.47 16.88
CA GLU A 9 7.64 -10.69 15.70
C GLU A 9 9.13 -10.84 15.32
N PRO A 10 9.46 -11.11 14.05
CA PRO A 10 10.85 -11.22 13.59
C PRO A 10 11.49 -9.84 13.36
N PHE A 11 11.08 -8.83 14.13
CA PHE A 11 11.58 -7.47 14.10
C PHE A 11 11.41 -6.80 15.48
N ARG A 12 12.02 -5.64 15.66
CA ARG A 12 11.82 -4.78 16.83
C ARG A 12 11.33 -3.41 16.39
N ILE A 13 10.52 -2.78 17.24
CA ILE A 13 10.03 -1.42 17.02
C ILE A 13 11.22 -0.45 17.01
N LYS A 14 11.28 0.40 15.99
CA LYS A 14 12.34 1.43 15.83
C LYS A 14 11.81 2.84 16.03
N VAL A 15 10.60 3.11 15.56
CA VAL A 15 9.85 4.37 15.65
C VAL A 15 8.40 4.01 15.94
N ILE A 16 7.68 4.90 16.62
CA ILE A 16 6.25 4.78 16.90
C ILE A 16 5.51 6.01 16.37
N GLU A 17 4.25 5.82 16.00
CA GLU A 17 3.28 6.87 15.75
C GLU A 17 2.24 6.83 16.88
N PRO A 18 2.04 7.92 17.64
CA PRO A 18 1.04 7.94 18.70
C PRO A 18 -0.38 7.76 18.17
N ILE A 19 -1.16 6.90 18.81
CA ILE A 19 -2.59 6.70 18.55
C ILE A 19 -3.42 7.11 19.77
N LYS A 20 -4.64 7.60 19.52
CA LYS A 20 -5.56 8.06 20.57
C LYS A 20 -6.76 7.13 20.66
N SER A 21 -7.16 6.80 21.89
CA SER A 21 -8.48 6.21 22.15
C SER A 21 -9.41 7.30 22.67
N ILE A 22 -10.41 7.67 21.87
CA ILE A 22 -11.51 8.56 22.30
C ILE A 22 -12.58 7.78 23.08
N SER A 23 -13.43 8.48 23.84
CA SER A 23 -14.50 7.84 24.63
C SER A 23 -15.54 7.17 23.73
N ARG A 24 -16.38 6.30 24.31
CA ARG A 24 -17.46 5.68 23.54
C ARG A 24 -18.46 6.72 23.04
N GLU A 25 -18.82 7.68 23.88
CA GLU A 25 -19.74 8.77 23.56
C GLU A 25 -19.21 9.62 22.41
N GLU A 26 -17.90 9.90 22.41
CA GLU A 26 -17.26 10.63 21.33
C GLU A 26 -17.28 9.82 20.03
N ARG A 27 -17.00 8.51 20.06
CA ARG A 27 -17.14 7.64 18.87
C ARG A 27 -18.57 7.63 18.34
N GLU A 28 -19.58 7.52 19.21
CA GLU A 28 -21.00 7.54 18.83
C GLU A 28 -21.41 8.86 18.19
N ARG A 29 -20.86 10.00 18.64
CA ARG A 29 -21.06 11.30 17.99
C ARG A 29 -20.37 11.35 16.62
N LYS A 30 -19.10 10.97 16.54
CA LYS A 30 -18.30 11.01 15.31
C LYS A 30 -18.88 10.13 14.21
N ILE A 31 -19.34 8.93 14.53
CA ILE A 31 -19.95 8.04 13.54
C ILE A 31 -21.30 8.56 13.04
N LYS A 32 -22.08 9.25 13.89
CA LYS A 32 -23.31 9.95 13.48
C LYS A 32 -23.00 11.11 12.53
N GLU A 33 -21.99 11.92 12.84
CA GLU A 33 -21.50 13.01 11.99
C GLU A 33 -20.98 12.50 10.65
N ALA A 34 -20.36 11.31 10.64
CA ALA A 34 -19.91 10.61 9.43
C ALA A 34 -21.04 9.89 8.67
N HIS A 35 -22.30 10.07 9.07
CA HIS A 35 -23.48 9.40 8.49
C HIS A 35 -23.36 7.88 8.49
N TYR A 36 -22.76 7.32 9.53
CA TYR A 36 -22.49 5.89 9.69
C TYR A 36 -21.62 5.27 8.59
N ASN A 37 -20.89 6.09 7.84
CA ASN A 37 -19.92 5.64 6.86
C ASN A 37 -18.49 5.85 7.39
N VAL A 38 -17.77 4.76 7.62
CA VAL A 38 -16.40 4.82 8.18
C VAL A 38 -15.39 5.50 7.26
N PHE A 39 -15.62 5.54 5.94
CA PHE A 39 -14.79 6.30 5.00
C PHE A 39 -14.80 7.81 5.25
N ASN A 40 -15.83 8.31 5.95
CA ASN A 40 -15.97 9.73 6.28
C ASN A 40 -15.37 10.09 7.64
N LEU A 41 -14.85 9.10 8.40
CA LEU A 41 -14.19 9.37 9.67
C LEU A 41 -12.80 9.99 9.43
N ARG A 42 -12.38 10.86 10.35
CA ARG A 42 -11.01 11.37 10.38
C ARG A 42 -10.10 10.32 11.02
N ALA A 43 -8.91 10.13 10.45
CA ALA A 43 -7.92 9.18 10.98
C ALA A 43 -7.54 9.45 12.45
N GLU A 44 -7.50 10.72 12.87
CA GLU A 44 -7.20 11.12 14.26
C GLU A 44 -8.21 10.61 15.31
N ASP A 45 -9.43 10.26 14.87
CA ASP A 45 -10.49 9.70 15.71
C ASP A 45 -10.51 8.16 15.71
N ILE A 46 -9.63 7.51 14.93
CA ILE A 46 -9.55 6.06 14.78
C ILE A 46 -8.41 5.52 15.66
N TYR A 47 -8.72 4.56 16.53
CA TYR A 47 -7.72 3.96 17.41
C TYR A 47 -6.87 2.90 16.69
N ILE A 48 -7.51 2.01 15.93
CA ILE A 48 -6.87 0.99 15.10
C ILE A 48 -7.53 1.05 13.73
N ASP A 49 -6.77 1.42 12.71
CA ASP A 49 -7.27 1.52 11.34
C ASP A 49 -7.02 0.20 10.59
N LEU A 50 -8.12 -0.46 10.21
CA LEU A 50 -8.13 -1.71 9.44
C LEU A 50 -8.85 -1.52 8.09
N LEU A 51 -8.99 -0.28 7.62
CA LEU A 51 -9.73 0.03 6.39
C LEU A 51 -9.05 -0.57 5.15
N THR A 52 -7.72 -0.53 5.10
CA THR A 52 -6.93 -1.05 3.98
C THR A 52 -5.50 -1.39 4.41
N ASP A 53 -4.90 -2.35 3.72
CA ASP A 53 -3.47 -2.66 3.74
C ASP A 53 -2.66 -1.86 2.69
N SER A 54 -3.33 -1.09 1.85
CA SER A 54 -2.72 -0.30 0.78
C SER A 54 -2.06 0.97 1.30
N GLY A 55 -0.73 1.00 1.29
CA GLY A 55 0.06 2.18 1.66
C GLY A 55 0.15 2.46 3.17
N THR A 56 -0.39 1.58 4.02
CA THR A 56 -0.46 1.73 5.49
C THR A 56 0.62 0.93 6.23
N SER A 57 1.60 0.37 5.52
CA SER A 57 2.68 -0.44 6.08
C SER A 57 3.77 0.38 6.79
N ALA A 58 4.34 -0.17 7.86
CA ALA A 58 5.52 0.40 8.52
C ALA A 58 6.82 0.05 7.76
N MET A 59 7.57 1.06 7.35
CA MET A 59 8.88 0.87 6.70
C MET A 59 10.00 0.55 7.69
N SER A 60 10.93 -0.30 7.28
CA SER A 60 12.18 -0.59 7.99
C SER A 60 13.14 0.62 8.01
N ASN A 61 14.10 0.60 8.94
CA ASN A 61 15.17 1.60 8.98
C ASN A 61 16.00 1.65 7.67
N LYS A 62 16.17 0.52 6.97
CA LYS A 62 16.87 0.46 5.68
C LYS A 62 16.10 1.18 4.59
N GLN A 63 14.76 1.06 4.58
CA GLN A 63 13.91 1.79 3.64
C GLN A 63 13.96 3.30 3.91
N TRP A 64 13.83 3.73 5.17
CA TRP A 64 14.02 5.13 5.55
C TRP A 64 15.39 5.68 5.13
N SER A 65 16.47 4.93 5.35
CA SER A 65 17.81 5.31 4.87
C SER A 65 17.88 5.43 3.35
N ALA A 66 17.21 4.55 2.61
CA ALA A 66 17.18 4.60 1.15
C ALA A 66 16.43 5.84 0.63
N ILE A 67 15.39 6.30 1.33
CA ILE A 67 14.68 7.56 1.01
C ILE A 67 15.63 8.75 1.16
N MET A 68 16.44 8.79 2.24
CA MET A 68 17.42 9.87 2.44
C MET A 68 18.54 9.89 1.39
N MET A 69 18.71 8.80 0.64
CA MET A 69 19.67 8.64 -0.45
C MET A 69 19.00 8.74 -1.83
N GLY A 70 17.82 9.38 -1.91
CA GLY A 70 17.07 9.58 -3.14
C GLY A 70 17.90 10.23 -4.24
N ASP A 71 17.76 9.72 -5.46
CA ASP A 71 18.32 10.34 -6.66
C ASP A 71 17.15 10.92 -7.45
N GLU A 72 16.97 12.25 -7.34
CA GLU A 72 15.84 13.00 -7.89
C GLU A 72 16.10 13.47 -9.33
N SER A 73 17.05 12.84 -10.02
CA SER A 73 17.35 13.11 -11.42
C SER A 73 16.16 12.76 -12.31
N TYR A 74 15.78 13.66 -13.21
CA TYR A 74 14.63 13.48 -14.11
C TYR A 74 14.77 12.26 -15.05
N ALA A 75 15.99 11.93 -15.46
CA ALA A 75 16.30 10.76 -16.28
C ALA A 75 17.56 10.06 -15.78
N GLY A 76 17.58 8.72 -15.87
CA GLY A 76 18.76 7.94 -15.50
C GLY A 76 19.06 7.86 -14.00
N ALA A 77 18.06 8.11 -13.14
CA ALA A 77 18.24 8.05 -11.69
C ALA A 77 18.74 6.67 -11.21
N ARG A 78 19.73 6.66 -10.32
CA ARG A 78 20.28 5.42 -9.72
C ARG A 78 19.22 4.61 -8.98
N SER A 79 18.24 5.29 -8.38
CA SER A 79 17.08 4.69 -7.70
C SER A 79 16.25 3.82 -8.65
N PHE A 80 16.04 4.26 -9.90
CA PHE A 80 15.33 3.50 -10.92
C PHE A 80 16.07 2.22 -11.31
N PHE A 81 17.39 2.30 -11.56
CA PHE A 81 18.16 1.10 -11.92
C PHE A 81 18.17 0.06 -10.79
N ARG A 82 18.31 0.50 -9.52
CA ARG A 82 18.19 -0.38 -8.36
C ARG A 82 16.81 -1.03 -8.25
N PHE A 83 15.73 -0.27 -8.48
CA PHE A 83 14.37 -0.80 -8.50
C PHE A 83 14.18 -1.83 -9.62
N LYS A 84 14.61 -1.50 -10.84
CA LYS A 84 14.57 -2.38 -11.99
C LYS A 84 15.30 -3.69 -11.69
N GLU A 85 16.55 -3.65 -11.24
CA GLU A 85 17.33 -4.85 -10.90
C GLU A 85 16.62 -5.72 -9.85
N ALA A 86 16.03 -5.11 -8.81
CA ALA A 86 15.27 -5.85 -7.81
C ALA A 86 14.04 -6.55 -8.40
N VAL A 87 13.25 -5.86 -9.23
CA VAL A 87 12.09 -6.43 -9.93
C VAL A 87 12.52 -7.58 -10.83
N GLN A 88 13.59 -7.41 -11.61
CA GLN A 88 14.11 -8.45 -12.50
C GLN A 88 14.62 -9.67 -11.73
N LYS A 89 15.28 -9.46 -10.59
CA LYS A 89 15.76 -10.53 -9.72
C LYS A 89 14.62 -11.34 -9.10
N VAL A 90 13.54 -10.68 -8.68
CA VAL A 90 12.42 -11.32 -7.97
C VAL A 90 11.41 -11.94 -8.95
N LEU A 91 11.07 -11.23 -10.03
CA LEU A 91 9.99 -11.61 -10.95
C LEU A 91 10.49 -12.12 -12.32
N GLY A 92 11.74 -11.87 -12.70
CA GLY A 92 12.32 -12.38 -13.95
C GLY A 92 11.95 -11.62 -15.24
N PHE A 93 11.19 -10.52 -15.16
CA PHE A 93 10.77 -9.77 -16.36
C PHE A 93 11.93 -9.03 -17.04
N LYS A 94 11.94 -9.01 -18.38
CA LYS A 94 12.96 -8.30 -19.16
C LYS A 94 12.82 -6.78 -19.10
N TYR A 95 11.59 -6.28 -19.08
CA TYR A 95 11.27 -4.86 -19.13
C TYR A 95 10.51 -4.46 -17.85
N VAL A 96 10.83 -3.27 -17.33
CA VAL A 96 10.23 -2.72 -16.11
C VAL A 96 9.91 -1.25 -16.37
N ILE A 97 8.66 -0.87 -16.14
CA ILE A 97 8.17 0.51 -16.25
C ILE A 97 7.55 0.86 -14.89
N PRO A 98 8.12 1.83 -14.13
CA PRO A 98 7.56 2.21 -12.85
C PRO A 98 6.31 3.08 -13.05
N THR A 99 5.34 2.90 -12.17
CA THR A 99 4.15 3.76 -12.02
C THR A 99 4.05 4.19 -10.56
N HIS A 100 3.23 5.19 -10.27
CA HIS A 100 3.07 5.64 -8.88
C HIS A 100 2.31 4.63 -7.99
N GLN A 101 1.47 3.77 -8.58
CA GLN A 101 0.79 2.64 -7.91
C GLN A 101 0.23 1.62 -8.95
N GLY A 102 -0.60 0.68 -8.50
CA GLY A 102 -1.20 -0.37 -9.33
C GLY A 102 -2.09 0.15 -10.46
N ARG A 103 -3.10 0.98 -10.15
CA ARG A 103 -4.09 1.44 -11.13
C ARG A 103 -3.56 2.05 -12.43
N PRO A 104 -2.57 2.95 -12.39
CA PRO A 104 -1.95 3.47 -13.61
C PRO A 104 -1.22 2.40 -14.44
N ALA A 105 -0.63 1.39 -13.79
CA ALA A 105 0.00 0.28 -14.51
C ALA A 105 -1.04 -0.52 -15.28
N GLU A 106 -2.19 -0.81 -14.66
CA GLU A 106 -3.30 -1.49 -15.31
C GLU A 106 -3.91 -0.66 -16.43
N SER A 107 -4.18 0.63 -16.19
CA SER A 107 -4.71 1.52 -17.22
C SER A 107 -3.78 1.60 -18.44
N PHE A 108 -2.47 1.71 -18.22
CA PHE A 108 -1.50 1.70 -19.31
C PHE A 108 -1.53 0.36 -20.06
N LEU A 109 -1.44 -0.76 -19.34
CA LEU A 109 -1.43 -2.10 -19.92
C LEU A 109 -2.68 -2.38 -20.75
N PHE A 110 -3.87 -2.09 -20.20
CA PHE A 110 -5.15 -2.32 -20.86
C PHE A 110 -5.33 -1.45 -22.10
N LYS A 111 -4.91 -0.17 -22.06
CA LYS A 111 -4.96 0.69 -23.25
C LYS A 111 -4.05 0.22 -24.37
N VAL A 112 -2.93 -0.42 -24.04
CA VAL A 112 -1.96 -0.90 -25.04
C VAL A 112 -2.37 -2.26 -25.60
N LEU A 113 -2.95 -3.14 -24.78
CA LEU A 113 -3.17 -4.54 -25.15
C LEU A 113 -4.61 -4.87 -25.55
N ILE A 114 -5.62 -4.18 -25.01
CA ILE A 114 -7.04 -4.53 -25.19
C ILE A 114 -7.68 -3.66 -26.27
N LYS A 115 -8.46 -4.29 -27.13
CA LYS A 115 -9.26 -3.66 -28.18
C LYS A 115 -10.75 -3.86 -27.94
N LYS A 116 -11.56 -3.02 -28.57
CA LYS A 116 -13.02 -3.16 -28.54
C LYS A 116 -13.42 -4.52 -29.11
N GLY A 117 -14.14 -5.30 -28.30
CA GLY A 117 -14.61 -6.64 -28.67
C GLY A 117 -13.80 -7.78 -28.03
N ASP A 118 -12.65 -7.48 -27.42
CA ASP A 118 -11.88 -8.48 -26.69
C ASP A 118 -12.62 -8.93 -25.42
N ILE A 119 -12.48 -10.21 -25.08
CA ILE A 119 -12.95 -10.79 -23.82
C ILE A 119 -11.73 -11.04 -22.95
N VAL A 120 -11.67 -10.41 -21.78
CA VAL A 120 -10.56 -10.55 -20.83
C VAL A 120 -10.98 -11.46 -19.68
N PRO A 121 -10.48 -12.70 -19.59
CA PRO A 121 -10.81 -13.59 -18.50
C PRO A 121 -10.08 -13.17 -17.22
N PHE A 122 -10.81 -13.14 -16.10
CA PHE A 122 -10.26 -12.94 -14.76
C PHE A 122 -10.70 -14.09 -13.86
N ASN A 123 -9.81 -14.53 -12.97
CA ASN A 123 -10.16 -15.46 -11.90
C ASN A 123 -10.93 -14.77 -10.76
N MET A 124 -10.79 -13.45 -10.61
CA MET A 124 -11.69 -12.51 -9.93
C MET A 124 -11.17 -11.09 -10.22
N PRO A 125 -11.97 -10.17 -10.76
CA PRO A 125 -11.52 -8.78 -10.95
C PRO A 125 -11.35 -8.09 -9.59
N PHE A 126 -10.43 -7.13 -9.53
CA PHE A 126 -10.21 -6.30 -8.34
C PHE A 126 -10.66 -4.86 -8.59
N ASP A 127 -11.38 -4.31 -7.63
CA ASP A 127 -12.13 -3.06 -7.82
C ASP A 127 -11.26 -1.80 -7.66
N SER A 128 -10.17 -1.88 -6.89
CA SER A 128 -9.37 -0.71 -6.50
C SER A 128 -8.06 -0.52 -7.28
N THR A 129 -7.85 -1.31 -8.32
CA THR A 129 -6.85 -1.04 -9.36
C THR A 129 -7.48 -0.43 -10.61
#